data_AF-A0A935W5L6-F1
#
_entry.id   AF-A0A935W5L6-F1
#
_cell.length_a   1.000
_cell.length_b   1.000
_cell.length_c   1.000
_cell.angle_alpha   90.00
_cell.angle_beta   90.00
_cell.angle_gamma   90.00
#
_symmetry.space_group_name_H-M   'P 1'
#
loop_
_entity.id
_entity.type
_entity.pdbx_description
1 polymer ?
#
loop_
_entity_poly.entity_id
_entity_poly.type
_entity_poly.pdbx_seq_one_letter_code
_entity_poly.pdbx_strand_id
1 'polypeptide(L)'
;MQLALTLPQRLGRQRLACLVNREDVLLTRPPLAVGDCLPRLEIRTRAVLAELDATTQAAGARRGVFGSLAWEVLSGENYRHAESDIDLICDLRSHRQIDDSLQALRVAFARMTCRLDGELRFPGGDAVAWRELAACRHRPVGQVLIKGLYEVKLKPVAALLDSLLAEPAHA
;
A
#
# COMPACT_ATOMS: atom_id res chain seq x y z
N MET A 1 2.44 14.73 -15.00
CA MET A 1 2.63 13.97 -13.75
C MET A 1 3.95 13.22 -13.80
N GLN A 2 4.63 13.06 -12.67
CA GLN A 2 5.87 12.30 -12.59
C GLN A 2 5.56 10.85 -12.20
N LEU A 3 6.02 9.91 -13.00
CA LEU A 3 5.92 8.47 -12.75
C LEU A 3 7.31 7.87 -12.64
N ALA A 4 7.44 6.81 -11.87
CA ALA A 4 8.66 6.02 -11.82
C ALA A 4 8.34 4.56 -12.14
N LEU A 5 9.15 3.97 -13.01
CA LEU A 5 9.11 2.55 -13.36
C LEU A 5 10.45 1.93 -12.94
N THR A 6 10.40 0.75 -12.33
CA THR A 6 11.60 -0.07 -12.18
C THR A 6 11.63 -1.07 -13.33
N LEU A 7 12.76 -1.27 -14.00
CA LEU A 7 12.89 -2.30 -15.04
C LEU A 7 12.96 -3.71 -14.42
N PRO A 8 12.63 -4.79 -15.16
CA PRO A 8 12.78 -6.16 -14.67
C PRO A 8 14.24 -6.51 -14.41
N GLN A 9 14.47 -7.60 -13.67
CA GLN A 9 15.81 -8.06 -13.27
C GLN A 9 16.75 -8.29 -14.45
N ARG A 10 16.25 -8.86 -15.54
CA ARG A 10 17.04 -9.09 -16.75
C ARG A 10 17.58 -7.80 -17.38
N LEU A 11 17.01 -6.64 -17.04
CA LEU A 11 17.44 -5.31 -17.47
C LEU A 11 18.12 -4.53 -16.33
N GLY A 12 18.60 -5.22 -15.29
CA GLY A 12 19.41 -4.62 -14.23
C GLY A 12 18.64 -3.76 -13.22
N ARG A 13 17.30 -3.87 -13.16
CA ARG A 13 16.45 -3.12 -12.21
C ARG A 13 16.65 -1.60 -12.18
N GLN A 14 16.99 -1.02 -13.33
CA GLN A 14 17.16 0.43 -13.42
C GLN A 14 15.82 1.13 -13.14
N ARG A 15 15.87 2.24 -12.39
CA ARG A 15 14.72 3.09 -12.11
C ARG A 15 14.65 4.20 -13.15
N LEU A 16 13.57 4.22 -13.92
CA LEU A 16 13.28 5.24 -14.91
C LEU A 16 12.26 6.22 -14.31
N ALA A 17 12.57 7.51 -14.34
CA ALA A 17 11.63 8.57 -14.05
C ALA A 17 11.08 9.13 -15.37
N CYS A 18 9.76 9.20 -15.49
CA CYS A 18 9.07 9.67 -16.67
C CYS A 18 8.15 10.83 -16.31
N LEU A 19 8.12 11.86 -17.16
CA LEU A 19 7.09 12.88 -17.13
C LEU A 19 6.03 12.52 -18.16
N VAL A 20 4.79 12.33 -17.70
CA VAL A 20 3.65 11.89 -18.52
C VAL A 20 2.55 12.94 -18.40
N ASN A 21 1.99 13.43 -19.51
CA ASN A 21 0.84 14.33 -19.40
C ASN A 21 -0.39 13.52 -18.97
N ARG A 22 -1.29 14.16 -18.22
CA ARG A 22 -2.46 13.44 -17.70
C ARG A 22 -3.39 12.96 -18.81
N GLU A 23 -3.46 13.72 -19.89
CA GLU A 23 -4.22 13.39 -21.12
C GLU A 23 -3.62 12.22 -21.90
N ASP A 24 -2.33 11.93 -21.73
CA ASP A 24 -1.67 10.77 -22.37
C ASP A 24 -1.96 9.45 -21.64
N VAL A 25 -2.60 9.49 -20.47
CA VAL A 25 -2.93 8.27 -19.70
C VAL A 25 -4.19 7.63 -20.25
N LEU A 26 -4.01 6.58 -21.04
CA LEU A 26 -5.12 5.82 -21.65
C LEU A 26 -5.98 5.05 -20.63
N LEU A 27 -5.36 4.53 -19.58
CA LEU A 27 -6.04 3.68 -18.59
C LEU A 27 -5.40 3.80 -17.21
N THR A 28 -6.24 3.88 -16.19
CA THR A 28 -5.85 3.71 -14.79
C THR A 28 -6.60 2.52 -14.21
N ARG A 29 -5.90 1.66 -13.46
CA ARG A 29 -6.49 0.48 -12.80
C ARG A 29 -6.28 0.57 -11.29
N PRO A 30 -7.17 -0.04 -10.49
CA PRO A 30 -6.89 -0.21 -9.08
C PRO A 30 -5.65 -1.11 -8.88
N PRO A 31 -5.01 -1.03 -7.70
CA PRO A 31 -4.00 -1.99 -7.27
C PRO A 31 -4.50 -3.44 -7.44
N LEU A 32 -3.57 -4.37 -7.72
CA LEU A 32 -3.93 -5.77 -7.97
C LEU A 32 -4.54 -6.41 -6.73
N ALA A 33 -5.53 -7.27 -6.91
CA ALA A 33 -6.09 -8.03 -5.79
C ALA A 33 -5.01 -8.95 -5.22
N VAL A 34 -5.00 -9.12 -3.89
CA VAL A 34 -4.04 -9.99 -3.22
C VAL A 34 -4.13 -11.42 -3.76
N GLY A 35 -5.34 -11.92 -3.99
CA GLY A 35 -5.61 -13.24 -4.58
C GLY A 35 -4.85 -13.50 -5.89
N ASP A 36 -4.78 -12.51 -6.78
CA ASP A 36 -4.09 -12.64 -8.08
C ASP A 36 -2.56 -12.76 -7.93
N CYS A 37 -2.03 -12.29 -6.81
CA CYS A 37 -0.60 -12.30 -6.51
C CYS A 37 -0.14 -13.55 -5.75
N LEU A 38 -1.07 -14.25 -5.08
CA LEU A 38 -0.77 -15.44 -4.27
C LEU A 38 0.02 -16.54 -5.02
N PRO A 39 -0.28 -16.86 -6.31
CA PRO A 39 0.46 -17.90 -7.04
C PRO A 39 1.95 -17.61 -7.22
N ARG A 40 2.38 -16.34 -7.17
CA ARG A 40 3.78 -15.90 -7.30
C ARG A 40 4.57 -15.95 -5.99
N LEU A 41 3.94 -16.39 -4.90
CA LEU A 41 4.54 -16.44 -3.57
C LEU A 41 4.86 -17.86 -3.15
N GLU A 42 5.94 -18.00 -2.37
CA GLU A 42 6.26 -19.22 -1.65
C GLU A 42 5.16 -19.56 -0.62
N ILE A 43 5.04 -20.84 -0.27
CA ILE A 43 3.90 -21.39 0.48
C ILE A 43 3.66 -20.64 1.80
N ARG A 44 4.71 -20.34 2.58
CA ARG A 44 4.58 -19.66 3.88
C ARG A 44 4.08 -18.23 3.71
N THR A 45 4.73 -17.44 2.87
CA THR A 45 4.35 -16.05 2.57
C THR A 45 2.96 -15.97 1.97
N ARG A 46 2.62 -16.90 1.07
CA ARG A 46 1.28 -17.03 0.49
C ARG A 46 0.21 -17.20 1.56
N ALA A 47 0.41 -18.13 2.48
CA ALA A 47 -0.55 -18.42 3.54
C ALA A 47 -0.77 -17.20 4.45
N VAL A 48 0.32 -16.55 4.88
CA VAL A 48 0.24 -15.35 5.73
C VAL A 48 -0.44 -14.19 5.00
N LEU A 49 -0.13 -13.97 3.73
CA LEU A 49 -0.72 -12.89 2.95
C LEU A 49 -2.21 -13.14 2.66
N ALA A 50 -2.61 -14.38 2.39
CA ALA A 50 -4.01 -14.75 2.20
C ALA A 50 -4.84 -14.54 3.49
N GLU A 51 -4.28 -14.91 4.65
CA GLU A 51 -4.92 -14.68 5.95
C GLU A 51 -5.04 -13.19 6.29
N LEU A 52 -4.00 -12.40 5.98
CA LEU A 52 -4.04 -10.95 6.10
C LEU A 52 -5.18 -10.34 5.25
N ASP A 53 -5.31 -10.75 4.00
CA ASP A 53 -6.37 -10.27 3.11
C ASP A 53 -7.76 -10.62 3.64
N ALA A 54 -7.96 -11.88 4.04
CA ALA A 54 -9.24 -12.34 4.59
C ALA A 54 -9.63 -11.61 5.88
N THR A 55 -8.70 -11.46 6.83
CA THR A 55 -8.94 -10.79 8.13
C THR A 55 -9.43 -9.36 7.95
N THR A 56 -8.98 -8.71 6.90
CA THR A 56 -9.12 -7.28 6.73
C THR A 56 -10.25 -6.91 5.78
N GLN A 57 -10.51 -7.79 4.81
CA GLN A 57 -11.77 -7.80 4.09
C GLN A 57 -12.95 -7.99 5.06
N ALA A 58 -12.82 -8.86 6.07
CA ALA A 58 -13.82 -9.01 7.13
C ALA A 58 -14.03 -7.72 7.97
N ALA A 59 -13.01 -6.87 8.08
CA ALA A 59 -13.09 -5.54 8.69
C ALA A 59 -13.57 -4.44 7.71
N GLY A 60 -13.91 -4.79 6.47
CA GLY A 60 -14.37 -3.86 5.42
C GLY A 60 -13.28 -3.00 4.81
N ALA A 61 -12.00 -3.26 5.10
CA ALA A 61 -10.87 -2.57 4.48
C ALA A 61 -10.45 -3.30 3.20
N ARG A 62 -10.32 -2.58 2.09
CA ARG A 62 -9.84 -3.17 0.82
C ARG A 62 -8.33 -3.15 0.79
N ARG A 63 -7.71 -4.23 0.32
CA ARG A 63 -6.27 -4.28 0.03
C ARG A 63 -6.00 -4.44 -1.44
N GLY A 64 -4.82 -3.99 -1.83
CA GLY A 64 -4.21 -4.43 -3.07
C GLY A 64 -2.70 -4.43 -2.98
N VAL A 65 -2.10 -5.12 -3.93
CA VAL A 65 -0.67 -5.24 -4.10
C VAL A 65 -0.23 -4.22 -5.15
N PHE A 66 0.86 -3.53 -4.86
CA PHE A 66 1.57 -2.70 -5.83
C PHE A 66 3.07 -3.05 -5.84
N GLY A 67 3.86 -2.25 -6.54
CA GLY A 67 5.30 -2.45 -6.56
C GLY A 67 5.73 -3.72 -7.31
N SER A 68 6.85 -4.31 -6.88
CA SER A 68 7.55 -5.34 -7.65
C SER A 68 6.68 -6.59 -7.87
N LEU A 69 5.99 -7.08 -6.83
CA LEU A 69 5.12 -8.26 -6.94
C LEU A 69 3.98 -8.04 -7.95
N ALA A 70 3.37 -6.86 -7.95
CA ALA A 70 2.32 -6.54 -8.91
C ALA A 70 2.85 -6.51 -10.35
N TRP A 71 4.05 -5.97 -10.56
CA TRP A 71 4.71 -5.97 -11.87
C TRP A 71 5.02 -7.38 -12.38
N GLU A 72 5.40 -8.33 -11.51
CA GLU A 72 5.62 -9.72 -11.93
C GLU A 72 4.34 -10.40 -12.43
N VAL A 73 3.20 -10.08 -11.80
CA VAL A 73 1.89 -10.59 -12.24
C VAL A 73 1.48 -9.95 -13.56
N LEU A 74 1.65 -8.63 -13.71
CA LEU A 74 1.21 -7.89 -14.90
C LEU A 74 2.07 -8.17 -16.14
N SER A 75 3.40 -8.24 -15.97
CA SER A 75 4.34 -8.36 -17.09
C SER A 75 4.80 -9.80 -17.35
N GLY A 76 4.66 -10.70 -16.37
CA GLY A 76 5.23 -12.04 -16.42
C GLY A 76 6.72 -12.14 -16.07
N GLU A 77 7.42 -11.01 -16.01
CA GLU A 77 8.87 -10.93 -15.79
C GLU A 77 9.24 -10.93 -14.30
N ASN A 78 10.51 -11.20 -13.97
CA ASN A 78 10.99 -11.17 -12.58
C ASN A 78 11.42 -9.75 -12.18
N TYR A 79 10.94 -9.28 -11.03
CA TYR A 79 11.27 -7.96 -10.48
C TYR A 79 11.89 -8.09 -9.07
N ARG A 80 11.46 -9.09 -8.29
CA ARG A 80 11.85 -9.30 -6.89
C ARG A 80 13.09 -10.16 -6.73
N HIS A 81 13.98 -9.76 -5.83
CA HIS A 81 15.13 -10.53 -5.36
C HIS A 81 14.88 -11.03 -3.93
N ALA A 82 15.83 -11.77 -3.35
CA ALA A 82 15.69 -12.42 -2.04
C ALA A 82 15.32 -11.46 -0.89
N GLU A 83 15.72 -10.19 -0.98
CA GLU A 83 15.47 -9.16 0.05
C GLU A 83 14.30 -8.23 -0.30
N SER A 84 13.59 -8.50 -1.40
CA SER A 84 12.46 -7.67 -1.79
C SER A 84 11.32 -7.76 -0.77
N ASP A 85 10.67 -6.62 -0.58
CA ASP A 85 9.44 -6.47 0.15
C ASP A 85 8.22 -6.88 -0.69
N ILE A 86 7.12 -7.08 0.03
CA ILE A 86 5.78 -7.08 -0.53
C ILE A 86 5.13 -5.75 -0.14
N ASP A 87 4.81 -4.94 -1.15
CA ASP A 87 4.15 -3.65 -0.99
C ASP A 87 2.63 -3.79 -1.05
N LEU A 88 1.96 -3.41 0.04
CA LEU A 88 0.50 -3.41 0.13
C LEU A 88 -0.07 -2.01 0.26
N ILE A 89 -1.21 -1.76 -0.36
CA ILE A 89 -2.01 -0.57 -0.10
C ILE A 89 -3.34 -0.98 0.51
N CYS A 90 -3.72 -0.33 1.62
CA CYS A 90 -4.97 -0.58 2.31
C CYS A 90 -5.84 0.66 2.23
N ASP A 91 -6.98 0.55 1.56
CA ASP A 91 -7.96 1.63 1.47
C ASP A 91 -8.81 1.66 2.73
N LEU A 92 -8.76 2.78 3.44
CA LEU A 92 -9.48 3.01 4.68
C LEU A 92 -10.66 3.96 4.44
N ARG A 93 -11.72 3.75 5.22
CA ARG A 93 -12.98 4.51 5.21
C ARG A 93 -13.47 4.86 6.62
N SER A 94 -12.92 4.26 7.67
CA SER A 94 -13.31 4.57 9.04
C SER A 94 -12.15 4.43 10.02
N HIS A 95 -12.28 5.04 11.20
CA HIS A 95 -11.29 4.93 12.28
C HIS A 95 -11.09 3.49 12.74
N ARG A 96 -12.17 2.71 12.84
CA ARG A 96 -12.11 1.30 13.24
C ARG A 96 -11.20 0.50 12.31
N GLN A 97 -11.28 0.76 11.00
CA GLN A 97 -10.44 0.07 10.02
C GLN A 97 -8.96 0.38 10.17
N ILE A 98 -8.57 1.51 10.75
CA ILE A 98 -7.15 1.82 11.00
C ILE A 98 -6.59 0.82 11.99
N ASP A 99 -7.20 0.69 13.16
CA ASP A 99 -6.66 -0.11 14.25
C ASP A 99 -6.70 -1.61 13.89
N ASP A 100 -7.81 -2.05 13.26
CA ASP A 100 -7.94 -3.41 12.72
C ASP A 100 -6.85 -3.70 11.65
N SER A 101 -6.62 -2.75 10.73
CA SER A 101 -5.60 -2.91 9.68
C SER A 101 -4.18 -2.88 10.22
N LEU A 102 -3.87 -1.99 11.17
CA LEU A 102 -2.56 -1.91 11.80
C LEU A 102 -2.26 -3.19 12.59
N GLN A 103 -3.23 -3.71 13.32
CA GLN A 103 -3.07 -4.96 14.05
C GLN A 103 -2.83 -6.13 13.10
N ALA A 104 -3.63 -6.26 12.04
CA ALA A 104 -3.46 -7.33 11.06
C ALA A 104 -2.10 -7.24 10.34
N LEU A 105 -1.67 -6.04 9.95
CA LEU A 105 -0.35 -5.80 9.34
C LEU A 105 0.79 -6.17 10.27
N ARG A 106 0.70 -5.86 11.58
CA ARG A 106 1.71 -6.23 12.57
C ARG A 106 1.82 -7.75 12.73
N VAL A 107 0.69 -8.45 12.82
CA VAL A 107 0.67 -9.92 12.92
C VAL A 107 1.26 -10.55 11.67
N ALA A 108 0.90 -10.07 10.48
CA ALA A 108 1.47 -10.56 9.23
C ALA A 108 2.98 -10.29 9.15
N PHE A 109 3.41 -9.06 9.44
CA PHE A 109 4.83 -8.67 9.45
C PHE A 109 5.68 -9.59 10.34
N ALA A 110 5.18 -9.97 11.52
CA ALA A 110 5.90 -10.87 12.43
C ALA A 110 5.99 -12.33 11.94
N ARG A 111 5.13 -12.74 11.00
CA ARG A 111 5.03 -14.11 10.49
C ARG A 111 5.64 -14.31 9.10
N MET A 112 5.89 -13.23 8.36
CA MET A 112 6.44 -13.28 7.00
C MET A 112 7.95 -13.54 7.01
N THR A 113 8.41 -14.27 6.01
CA THR A 113 9.84 -14.52 5.75
C THR A 113 10.50 -13.36 5.01
N CYS A 114 9.74 -12.68 4.14
CA CYS A 114 10.15 -11.44 3.49
C CYS A 114 9.61 -10.21 4.22
N ARG A 115 10.15 -9.03 3.90
CA ARG A 115 9.63 -7.77 4.45
C ARG A 115 8.21 -7.50 3.93
N LEU A 116 7.37 -6.98 4.80
CA LEU A 116 6.06 -6.45 4.46
C LEU A 116 6.10 -4.93 4.62
N ASP A 117 5.92 -4.21 3.51
CA ASP A 117 5.82 -2.76 3.50
C ASP A 117 4.47 -2.34 2.91
N GLY A 118 4.16 -1.05 2.98
CA GLY A 118 2.93 -0.55 2.41
C GLY A 118 2.41 0.72 3.02
N GLU A 119 1.25 1.10 2.50
CA GLU A 119 0.60 2.37 2.80
C GLU A 119 -0.87 2.16 3.18
N LEU A 120 -1.33 2.99 4.10
CA LEU A 120 -2.74 3.15 4.42
C LEU A 120 -3.24 4.38 3.67
N ARG A 121 -4.18 4.18 2.75
CA ARG A 121 -4.73 5.24 1.90
C ARG A 121 -6.09 5.69 2.43
N PHE A 122 -6.20 6.98 2.65
CA PHE A 122 -7.37 7.67 3.17
C PHE A 122 -8.27 8.13 2.01
N PRO A 123 -9.54 8.48 2.27
CA PRO A 123 -10.37 9.20 1.31
C PRO A 123 -9.63 10.44 0.77
N GLY A 124 -9.76 10.72 -0.53
CA GLY A 124 -9.01 11.79 -1.19
C GLY A 124 -7.62 11.38 -1.71
N GLY A 125 -7.15 10.18 -1.37
CA GLY A 125 -5.94 9.58 -1.96
C GLY A 125 -4.64 9.86 -1.19
N ASP A 126 -4.70 10.60 -0.08
CA ASP A 126 -3.58 10.74 0.85
C ASP A 126 -3.20 9.37 1.42
N ALA A 127 -1.93 9.02 1.36
CA ALA A 127 -1.41 7.75 1.85
C ALA A 127 -0.30 7.95 2.89
N VAL A 128 -0.24 7.07 3.89
CA VAL A 128 0.78 7.10 4.94
C VAL A 128 1.42 5.72 5.08
N ALA A 129 2.72 5.66 5.31
CA ALA A 129 3.39 4.39 5.59
C ALA A 129 2.79 3.77 6.86
N TRP A 130 2.32 2.51 6.79
CA TRP A 130 1.59 1.90 7.90
C TRP A 130 2.43 1.81 9.17
N ARG A 131 3.75 1.62 9.02
CA ARG A 131 4.73 1.55 10.12
C ARG A 131 4.88 2.88 10.84
N GLU A 132 4.87 3.97 10.08
CA GLU A 132 4.96 5.33 10.62
C GLU A 132 3.70 5.67 11.42
N LEU A 133 2.52 5.37 10.84
CA LEU A 133 1.27 5.53 11.56
C LEU A 133 1.23 4.66 12.82
N ALA A 134 1.65 3.39 12.76
CA ALA A 134 1.70 2.50 13.92
C ALA A 134 2.61 3.06 15.04
N ALA A 135 3.75 3.65 14.68
CA ALA A 135 4.72 4.19 15.64
C ALA A 135 4.24 5.51 16.27
N CYS A 136 3.48 6.31 15.52
CA CYS A 136 2.99 7.62 15.94
C CYS A 136 1.55 7.59 16.50
N ARG A 137 0.79 6.50 16.32
CA ARG A 137 -0.65 6.37 16.63
C ARG A 137 -1.06 6.87 18.01
N HIS A 138 -0.25 6.57 19.02
CA HIS A 138 -0.53 6.90 20.41
C HIS A 138 0.39 7.99 20.99
N ARG A 139 1.13 8.69 20.12
CA ARG A 139 2.01 9.80 20.54
C ARG A 139 1.22 11.11 20.56
N PRO A 140 1.23 11.90 21.65
CA PRO A 140 0.47 13.15 21.76
C PRO A 140 0.80 14.18 20.66
N VAL A 141 2.06 14.22 20.23
CA VAL A 141 2.57 15.11 19.17
C VAL A 141 3.11 14.32 17.97
N GLY A 142 2.59 13.12 17.74
CA GLY A 142 2.99 12.27 16.63
C GLY A 142 2.66 12.95 15.30
N GLN A 143 3.66 13.07 14.43
CA GLN A 143 3.51 13.50 13.05
C GLN A 143 3.83 12.35 12.11
N VAL A 144 3.19 12.36 10.94
CA VAL A 144 3.36 11.37 9.89
C VAL A 144 3.53 12.03 8.53
N LEU A 145 4.36 11.44 7.69
CA LEU A 145 4.58 11.88 6.32
C LEU A 145 3.43 11.39 5.42
N ILE A 146 2.63 12.33 4.95
CA ILE A 146 1.55 12.10 4.00
C ILE A 146 2.11 12.18 2.58
N LYS A 147 1.86 11.14 1.80
CA LYS A 147 2.08 11.12 0.35
C LYS A 147 0.75 11.37 -0.35
N GLY A 148 0.55 12.60 -0.80
CA GLY A 148 -0.60 12.98 -1.61
C GLY A 148 -0.29 12.90 -3.10
N LEU A 149 -1.29 13.18 -3.94
CA LEU A 149 -1.14 13.17 -5.40
C LEU A 149 -0.19 14.26 -5.93
N TYR A 150 -0.10 15.38 -5.22
CA TYR A 150 0.64 16.57 -5.67
C TYR A 150 1.82 16.95 -4.78
N GLU A 151 1.78 16.53 -3.51
CA GLU A 151 2.77 16.95 -2.52
C GLU A 151 3.01 15.86 -1.47
N VAL A 152 4.19 15.92 -0.87
CA VAL A 152 4.54 15.17 0.32
C VAL A 152 4.61 16.15 1.49
N LYS A 153 3.88 15.89 2.56
CA LYS A 153 3.75 16.82 3.69
C LYS A 153 3.73 16.11 5.03
N LEU A 154 4.30 16.74 6.05
CA LEU A 154 4.27 16.25 7.42
C LEU A 154 3.00 16.79 8.11
N LYS A 155 2.16 15.91 8.66
CA LYS A 155 0.93 16.30 9.38
C LYS A 155 0.85 15.64 10.76
N PRO A 156 0.23 16.29 11.75
CA PRO A 156 -0.18 15.62 12.98
C PRO A 156 -1.09 14.43 12.69
N VAL A 157 -0.91 13.32 13.42
CA VAL A 157 -1.77 12.13 13.28
C VAL A 157 -3.24 12.50 13.45
N ALA A 158 -3.59 13.31 14.46
CA ALA A 158 -4.98 13.74 14.70
C ALA A 158 -5.64 14.36 13.45
N ALA A 159 -4.95 15.29 12.78
CA ALA A 159 -5.46 15.94 11.57
C ALA A 159 -5.62 14.99 10.38
N LEU A 160 -4.82 13.92 10.31
CA LEU A 160 -5.01 12.85 9.32
C LEU A 160 -6.27 12.04 9.64
N LEU A 161 -6.50 11.72 10.91
CA LEU A 161 -7.67 10.94 11.34
C LEU A 161 -8.97 11.69 11.07
N ASP A 162 -9.00 13.00 11.34
CA ASP A 162 -10.17 13.84 11.10
C ASP A 162 -10.62 13.82 9.63
N SER A 163 -9.70 13.55 8.69
CA SER A 163 -10.04 13.42 7.26
C SER A 163 -10.95 12.23 6.94
N LEU A 164 -11.05 11.23 7.84
CA LEU A 164 -12.00 10.11 7.69
C LEU A 164 -13.43 10.48 8.07
N LEU A 165 -13.62 11.56 8.84
CA LEU A 165 -14.95 12.06 9.24
C LEU A 165 -15.56 12.97 8.16
N ALA A 166 -14.72 13.54 7.31
CA ALA A 166 -15.12 14.40 6.21
C ALA A 166 -15.35 13.58 4.93
N GLU A 167 -16.43 12.80 4.85
CA GLU A 167 -16.98 12.51 3.53
C GLU A 167 -17.61 13.79 2.96
N PRO A 168 -17.41 14.13 1.68
CA PRO A 168 -18.37 14.96 1.01
C PRO A 168 -19.66 14.14 0.87
N ALA A 169 -20.72 14.56 1.54
CA ALA A 169 -22.08 14.24 1.13
C ALA A 169 -22.24 14.72 -0.31
N HIS A 170 -22.07 13.84 -1.30
CA HIS A 170 -22.51 14.12 -2.67
C HIS A 170 -23.44 12.99 -3.09
N ALA A 171 -24.69 13.41 -3.23
CA ALA A 171 -25.83 12.72 -3.80
C ALA A 171 -25.60 12.27 -5.24
#